data_AF-A0A7K4H6C2-F1
#
_entry.id   AF-A0A7K4H6C2-F1
#
_cell.length_a   1.000
_cell.length_b   1.000
_cell.length_c   1.000
_cell.angle_alpha   90.00
_cell.angle_beta   90.00
_cell.angle_gamma   90.00
#
_symmetry.space_group_name_H-M   'P 1'
#
loop_
_entity.id
_entity.type
_entity.pdbx_description
1 polymer ?
#
loop_
_entity_poly.entity_id
_entity_poly.type
_entity_poly.pdbx_seq_one_letter_code
_entity_poly.pdbx_strand_id
1 'polypeptide(L)'
;LEDTDNDGTYEILLENVREGIHTITINAFAGDNYNFESYVITLVVTAPTVSPGPDLSWLIYVLVGAIAGLTIVFTLYQTHFKYPPMVRKIRKLKKKVRKAKKTKPIMINKREEIIQTHLQTQIDLIDLESFQPEKVDIIDKIPLK
;
A
#
# COMPACT_ATOMS: atom_id res chain seq x y z
N LEU A 1 33.43 22.51 51.81
CA LEU A 1 34.35 23.03 50.78
C LEU A 1 34.85 24.35 51.29
N GLU A 2 36.14 24.63 51.14
CA GLU A 2 36.76 25.88 51.59
C GLU A 2 37.17 26.68 50.36
N ASP A 3 36.81 27.96 50.33
CA ASP A 3 37.12 28.89 49.24
C ASP A 3 38.50 29.50 49.49
N THR A 4 39.51 28.96 48.80
CA THR A 4 40.92 29.32 49.05
C THR A 4 41.35 30.52 48.19
N ASP A 5 40.71 30.72 47.04
CA ASP A 5 40.92 31.81 46.08
C ASP A 5 39.95 32.99 46.30
N ASN A 6 38.98 32.84 47.20
CA ASN A 6 38.03 33.86 47.63
C ASN A 6 37.24 34.46 46.45
N ASP A 7 36.86 33.59 45.50
CA ASP A 7 36.09 33.96 44.32
C ASP A 7 34.58 33.68 44.46
N GLY A 8 34.18 33.04 45.57
CA GLY A 8 32.79 32.69 45.88
C GLY A 8 32.26 31.47 45.11
N THR A 9 33.13 30.73 44.41
CA THR A 9 32.76 29.57 43.60
C THR A 9 33.21 28.28 44.28
N TYR A 10 32.31 27.29 44.34
CA TYR A 10 32.60 25.99 44.94
C TYR A 10 32.30 24.89 43.95
N GLU A 11 33.30 24.06 43.67
CA GLU A 11 33.17 22.91 42.77
C GLU A 11 33.31 21.59 43.53
N ILE A 12 32.51 20.61 43.13
CA ILE A 12 32.61 19.23 43.61
C ILE A 12 32.36 18.27 42.45
N LEU A 13 33.19 17.22 42.37
CA LEU A 13 33.06 16.17 41.38
C LEU A 13 32.46 14.93 42.05
N LEU A 14 31.29 14.50 41.58
CA LEU A 14 30.57 13.34 42.10
C LEU A 14 30.74 12.17 41.12
N GLU A 15 31.61 11.21 41.47
CA GLU A 15 31.82 9.99 40.67
C GLU A 15 30.89 8.85 41.09
N ASN A 16 30.51 8.00 40.13
CA ASN A 16 29.79 6.75 40.38
C ASN A 16 28.48 6.92 41.18
N VAL A 17 27.75 8.00 40.94
CA VAL A 17 26.45 8.22 41.58
C VAL A 17 25.46 7.17 41.11
N ARG A 18 24.81 6.50 42.07
CA ARG A 18 23.82 5.46 41.78
C ARG A 18 22.56 6.06 41.15
N GLU A 19 21.88 5.26 40.33
CA GLU A 19 20.57 5.60 39.80
C GLU A 19 19.60 5.95 40.94
N GLY A 20 18.83 7.01 40.75
CA GLY A 20 17.87 7.47 41.72
C GLY A 20 17.79 8.98 41.82
N ILE A 21 17.00 9.41 42.80
CA ILE A 21 16.79 10.82 43.12
C ILE A 21 17.61 11.13 44.35
N HIS A 22 18.54 12.06 44.22
CA HIS A 22 19.41 12.52 45.30
C HIS A 22 19.12 13.98 45.60
N THR A 23 19.22 14.34 46.87
CA THR A 23 19.01 15.71 47.32
C THR A 23 20.33 16.28 47.80
N ILE A 24 20.74 17.39 47.20
CA ILE A 24 21.95 18.13 47.58
C ILE A 24 21.50 19.38 48.31
N THR A 25 21.87 19.49 49.58
CA THR A 25 21.59 20.67 50.41
C THR A 25 22.81 21.55 50.48
N ILE A 26 22.67 22.81 50.09
CA ILE A 26 23.71 23.82 50.15
C ILE A 26 23.45 24.69 51.38
N ASN A 27 24.42 24.68 52.30
CA ASN A 27 24.43 25.53 53.50
C ASN A 27 25.72 26.33 53.50
N ALA A 28 25.62 27.64 53.72
CA ALA A 28 26.75 28.54 53.85
C ALA A 28 26.83 29.10 55.27
N PHE A 29 28.04 29.32 55.77
CA PHE A 29 28.31 29.90 57.08
C PHE A 29 29.49 30.86 56.95
N ALA A 30 29.31 32.12 57.36
CA ALA A 30 30.40 33.09 57.46
C ALA A 30 30.14 34.07 58.60
N GLY A 31 30.69 33.78 59.78
CA GLY A 31 30.58 34.61 60.98
C GLY A 31 29.14 34.89 61.45
N ASP A 32 29.01 35.68 62.52
CA ASP A 32 27.70 35.97 63.16
C ASP A 32 26.94 37.14 62.50
N ASN A 33 27.57 37.86 61.56
CA ASN A 33 27.03 39.09 60.97
C ASN A 33 26.26 38.88 59.66
N TYR A 34 26.09 37.64 59.21
CA TYR A 34 25.46 37.31 57.93
C TYR A 34 24.35 36.29 58.13
N ASN A 35 23.26 36.47 57.39
CA ASN A 35 22.17 35.50 57.33
C ASN A 35 22.26 34.75 56.00
N PHE A 36 22.37 33.42 56.06
CA PHE A 36 22.48 32.56 54.90
C PHE A 36 21.21 31.72 54.76
N GLU A 37 20.72 31.61 53.53
CA GLU A 37 19.62 30.72 53.20
C GLU A 37 20.13 29.33 52.80
N SER A 38 19.37 28.30 53.16
CA SER A 38 19.61 26.94 52.72
C SER A 38 18.92 26.68 51.38
N TYR A 39 19.67 26.20 50.39
CA TYR A 39 19.13 25.80 49.09
C TYR A 39 19.16 24.30 48.91
N VAL A 40 18.18 23.78 48.18
CA VAL A 40 18.05 22.35 47.91
C VAL A 40 18.02 22.11 46.41
N ILE A 41 18.93 21.27 45.93
CA ILE A 41 19.03 20.85 44.54
C ILE A 41 18.65 19.38 44.46
N THR A 42 17.77 19.03 43.52
CA THR A 42 17.41 17.64 43.24
C THR A 42 18.21 17.14 42.05
N LEU A 43 19.06 16.15 42.27
CA LEU A 43 19.82 15.46 41.24
C LEU A 43 19.08 14.16 40.85
N VAL A 44 18.64 14.07 39.60
CA VAL A 44 18.05 12.85 39.05
C VAL A 44 19.12 12.14 38.23
N VAL A 45 19.56 10.98 38.70
CA VAL A 45 20.52 10.13 38.00
C VAL A 45 19.78 8.98 37.36
N THR A 46 19.78 8.96 36.03
CA THR A 46 19.25 7.85 35.24
C THR A 46 20.42 7.12 34.59
N ALA A 47 20.44 5.79 34.68
CA ALA A 47 21.30 5.06 33.76
C ALA A 47 20.71 5.21 32.36
N PRO A 48 21.56 5.40 31.34
CA PRO A 48 21.11 5.20 29.99
C PRO A 48 20.70 3.73 29.87
N THR A 49 19.40 3.47 29.86
CA THR A 49 18.86 2.19 29.44
C THR A 49 19.13 2.10 27.94
N VAL A 50 20.36 1.69 27.58
CA VAL A 50 20.67 1.13 26.26
C VAL A 50 20.04 -0.25 26.14
N SER A 51 18.76 -0.36 26.51
CA SER A 51 17.93 -1.45 26.04
C SER A 51 17.48 -1.01 24.65
N PRO A 52 17.76 -1.78 23.58
CA PRO A 52 17.14 -1.50 22.30
C PRO A 52 15.64 -1.41 22.57
N GLY A 53 15.06 -0.24 22.30
CA GLY A 53 13.61 -0.09 22.35
C GLY A 53 12.96 -1.21 21.53
N PRO A 54 11.70 -1.57 21.82
CA PRO A 54 11.05 -2.66 21.11
C PRO A 54 11.21 -2.46 19.60
N ASP A 55 11.74 -3.47 18.90
CA ASP A 55 12.01 -3.38 17.47
C ASP A 55 10.70 -3.19 16.69
N LEU A 56 10.38 -1.94 16.36
CA LEU A 56 9.18 -1.56 15.61
C LEU A 56 9.30 -1.88 14.11
N SER A 57 10.41 -2.47 13.67
CA SER A 57 10.66 -2.87 12.28
C SER A 57 9.54 -3.75 11.72
N TRP A 58 8.97 -4.64 12.54
CA TRP A 58 7.80 -5.46 12.17
C TRP A 58 6.59 -4.61 11.73
N LEU A 59 6.28 -3.55 12.48
CA LEU A 59 5.16 -2.66 12.17
C LEU A 59 5.35 -1.96 10.83
N ILE A 60 6.59 -1.55 10.53
CA ILE A 60 6.96 -0.92 9.26
C ILE A 60 6.75 -1.91 8.10
N TYR A 61 7.19 -3.16 8.24
CA TYR A 61 6.99 -4.18 7.20
C TYR A 61 5.50 -4.44 6.91
N VAL A 62 4.67 -4.53 7.95
CA VAL A 62 3.22 -4.71 7.79
C VAL A 62 2.58 -3.51 7.08
N LEU A 63 2.97 -2.29 7.45
CA LEU A 63 2.44 -1.08 6.83
C LEU A 63 2.82 -0.99 5.35
N VAL A 64 4.08 -1.25 5.03
CA VAL A 64 4.58 -1.27 3.64
C VAL A 64 3.88 -2.37 2.83
N GLY A 65 3.73 -3.57 3.41
CA GLY A 65 3.02 -4.68 2.79
C GLY A 65 1.56 -4.34 2.48
N ALA A 66 0.87 -3.68 3.41
CA ALA A 66 -0.52 -3.26 3.24
C ALA A 66 -0.67 -2.22 2.11
N ILE A 67 0.19 -1.20 2.07
CA ILE A 67 0.18 -0.17 1.03
C ILE A 67 0.52 -0.79 -0.34
N ALA A 68 1.53 -1.65 -0.41
CA ALA A 68 1.89 -2.37 -1.63
C ALA A 68 0.73 -3.25 -2.13
N GLY A 69 0.09 -4.00 -1.23
CA GLY A 69 -1.07 -4.84 -1.57
C GLY A 69 -2.23 -4.02 -2.12
N LEU A 70 -2.60 -2.92 -1.46
CA LEU A 70 -3.70 -2.06 -1.90
C LEU A 70 -3.41 -1.44 -3.28
N THR A 71 -2.19 -0.94 -3.49
CA THR A 71 -1.80 -0.33 -4.76
C THR A 71 -1.78 -1.34 -5.91
N ILE A 72 -1.34 -2.58 -5.67
CA ILE A 72 -1.38 -3.65 -6.68
C ILE A 72 -2.84 -3.98 -7.06
N VAL A 73 -3.71 -4.23 -6.09
CA VAL A 73 -5.13 -4.54 -6.34
C VAL A 73 -5.82 -3.40 -7.08
N PHE A 74 -5.58 -2.16 -6.64
CA PHE A 74 -6.17 -0.97 -7.24
C PHE A 74 -5.70 -0.76 -8.69
N THR A 75 -4.40 -0.94 -8.96
CA THR A 75 -3.86 -0.80 -10.32
C THR A 75 -4.34 -1.92 -11.25
N LEU A 76 -4.44 -3.17 -10.77
CA LEU A 76 -5.06 -4.27 -11.52
C LEU A 76 -6.53 -3.98 -11.84
N TYR A 77 -7.28 -3.49 -10.86
CA TYR A 77 -8.68 -3.11 -11.05
C TYR A 77 -8.83 -2.04 -12.14
N GLN A 78 -8.06 -0.95 -12.05
CA GLN A 78 -8.15 0.14 -13.02
C GLN A 78 -7.68 -0.25 -14.44
N THR A 79 -6.67 -1.11 -14.54
CA THR A 79 -6.06 -1.45 -15.83
C THR A 79 -6.74 -2.61 -16.54
N HIS A 80 -7.22 -3.61 -15.80
CA HIS A 80 -7.80 -4.82 -16.35
C HIS A 80 -9.32 -4.92 -16.14
N PHE A 81 -9.82 -4.71 -14.93
CA PHE A 81 -11.21 -5.03 -14.59
C PHE A 81 -12.21 -3.92 -14.92
N LYS A 82 -11.80 -2.65 -14.86
CA LYS A 82 -12.67 -1.50 -15.11
C LYS A 82 -13.30 -1.47 -16.51
N TYR A 83 -12.65 -2.06 -17.51
CA TYR A 83 -13.11 -1.99 -18.91
C TYR A 83 -13.16 -3.37 -19.57
N PRO A 84 -14.28 -3.74 -20.22
CA PRO A 84 -14.41 -5.02 -20.92
C PRO A 84 -13.36 -5.17 -22.04
N PRO A 85 -13.03 -6.41 -22.45
CA PRO A 85 -11.91 -6.71 -23.34
C PRO A 85 -11.97 -5.97 -24.68
N MET A 86 -13.17 -5.73 -25.23
CA MET A 86 -13.36 -5.01 -26.49
C MET A 86 -12.92 -3.54 -26.40
N VAL A 87 -13.39 -2.81 -25.39
CA VAL A 87 -13.03 -1.40 -25.12
C VAL A 87 -11.51 -1.27 -24.89
N ARG A 88 -10.92 -2.25 -24.18
CA ARG A 88 -9.49 -2.29 -23.90
C ARG A 88 -8.63 -2.47 -25.16
N LYS A 89 -9.05 -3.31 -26.10
CA LYS A 89 -8.37 -3.47 -27.41
C LYS A 89 -8.39 -2.16 -28.21
N ILE A 90 -9.54 -1.50 -28.30
CA ILE A 90 -9.71 -0.21 -28.99
C ILE A 90 -8.82 0.87 -28.37
N ARG A 91 -8.81 1.00 -27.04
CA ARG A 91 -7.96 1.98 -26.34
C ARG A 91 -6.46 1.73 -26.57
N LYS A 92 -6.03 0.46 -26.55
CA LYS A 92 -4.64 0.08 -26.86
C LYS A 92 -4.27 0.43 -28.32
N LEU A 93 -5.18 0.22 -29.27
CA LEU A 93 -5.00 0.62 -30.66
C LEU A 93 -4.83 2.14 -30.77
N LYS A 94 -5.77 2.92 -30.21
CA LYS A 94 -5.71 4.39 -30.17
C LYS A 94 -4.41 4.91 -29.55
N LYS A 95 -3.96 4.30 -28.44
CA LYS A 95 -2.70 4.67 -27.77
C LYS A 95 -1.47 4.36 -28.63
N LYS A 96 -1.47 3.27 -29.41
CA LYS A 96 -0.38 2.94 -30.35
C LYS A 96 -0.35 3.91 -31.53
N VAL A 97 -1.51 4.21 -32.11
CA VAL A 97 -1.65 5.21 -33.19
C VAL A 97 -1.17 6.59 -32.72
N ARG A 98 -1.60 7.06 -31.54
CA ARG A 98 -1.15 8.35 -30.97
C ARG A 98 0.36 8.41 -30.72
N LYS A 99 0.99 7.26 -30.46
CA LYS A 99 2.44 7.15 -30.21
C LYS A 99 3.24 6.78 -31.47
N ALA A 100 2.62 6.83 -32.66
CA ALA A 100 3.23 6.42 -33.93
C ALA A 100 3.91 5.03 -33.89
N LYS A 101 3.39 4.11 -33.07
CA LYS A 101 3.93 2.75 -32.96
C LYS A 101 3.30 1.87 -34.04
N LYS A 102 4.12 1.03 -34.70
CA LYS A 102 3.64 0.05 -35.69
C LYS A 102 2.48 -0.79 -35.11
N THR A 103 1.33 -0.72 -35.76
CA THR A 103 0.14 -1.53 -35.45
C THR A 103 0.05 -2.71 -36.42
N LYS A 104 -0.56 -3.82 -35.98
CA LYS A 104 -0.85 -4.92 -36.90
C LYS A 104 -1.83 -4.39 -37.96
N PRO A 105 -1.64 -4.74 -39.26
CA PRO A 105 -2.60 -4.40 -40.29
C PRO A 105 -3.95 -5.02 -39.91
N ILE A 106 -4.98 -4.19 -39.87
CA ILE A 106 -6.35 -4.67 -39.68
C ILE A 106 -6.80 -5.12 -41.07
N MET A 107 -7.00 -6.42 -41.26
CA MET A 107 -7.70 -6.91 -42.45
C MET A 107 -9.15 -6.43 -42.31
N ILE A 108 -9.50 -5.43 -43.11
CA ILE A 108 -10.87 -4.98 -43.27
C ILE A 108 -11.39 -5.81 -44.44
N ASN A 109 -12.29 -6.75 -44.15
CA ASN A 109 -12.99 -7.47 -45.22
C ASN A 109 -13.72 -6.44 -46.08
N LYS A 110 -13.60 -6.59 -47.41
CA LYS A 110 -14.32 -5.70 -48.32
C LYS A 110 -15.82 -5.94 -48.15
N ARG A 111 -16.64 -4.90 -48.40
CA ARG A 111 -18.11 -5.03 -48.33
C ARG A 111 -18.61 -6.19 -49.21
N GLU A 112 -17.99 -6.38 -50.37
CA GLU A 112 -18.30 -7.47 -51.31
C GLU A 112 -18.13 -8.86 -50.68
N GLU A 113 -17.03 -9.09 -49.97
CA GLU A 113 -16.74 -10.37 -49.29
C GLU A 113 -17.74 -10.65 -48.15
N ILE A 114 -18.14 -9.60 -47.43
CA ILE A 114 -19.17 -9.70 -46.37
C ILE A 114 -20.53 -10.07 -46.97
N ILE A 115 -20.89 -9.47 -48.11
CA ILE A 115 -22.15 -9.78 -48.80
C ILE A 115 -22.13 -11.21 -49.33
N GLN A 116 -21.04 -11.64 -49.98
CA GLN A 116 -20.91 -12.99 -50.51
C GLN A 116 -20.96 -14.05 -49.42
N THR A 117 -20.23 -13.86 -48.31
CA THR A 117 -20.29 -14.80 -47.18
C THR A 117 -21.69 -14.88 -46.58
N HIS A 118 -22.41 -13.76 -46.47
CA HIS A 118 -23.76 -13.75 -45.92
C HIS A 118 -24.77 -14.44 -46.85
N LEU A 119 -24.64 -14.25 -48.17
CA LEU A 119 -25.46 -14.95 -49.17
C LEU A 119 -25.16 -16.45 -49.19
N GLN A 120 -23.88 -16.84 -49.17
CA GLN A 120 -23.47 -18.24 -49.13
C GLN A 120 -24.01 -18.94 -47.87
N THR A 121 -23.92 -18.27 -46.71
CA THR A 121 -24.45 -18.82 -45.46
C THR A 121 -25.97 -19.03 -45.52
N GLN A 122 -26.72 -18.15 -46.20
CA GLN A 122 -28.16 -18.33 -46.39
C GLN A 122 -28.48 -19.50 -47.32
N ILE A 123 -27.71 -19.66 -48.40
CA ILE A 123 -27.85 -20.81 -49.32
C ILE A 123 -27.57 -22.12 -48.58
N ASP A 124 -26.46 -22.17 -47.85
CA ASP A 124 -26.08 -23.37 -47.09
C ASP A 124 -27.13 -23.73 -46.01
N LEU A 125 -27.77 -22.73 -45.39
CA LEU A 125 -28.87 -22.95 -44.44
C LEU A 125 -30.13 -23.49 -45.13
N ILE A 126 -30.49 -22.95 -46.30
CA ILE A 126 -31.63 -23.43 -47.10
C ILE A 126 -31.38 -24.87 -47.58
N ASP A 127 -30.16 -25.17 -48.00
CA ASP A 127 -29.77 -26.52 -48.41
C ASP A 127 -29.88 -27.49 -47.23
N LEU A 128 -29.37 -27.12 -46.04
CA LEU A 128 -29.50 -27.93 -44.82
C LEU A 128 -30.97 -28.16 -44.39
N GLU A 129 -31.84 -27.17 -44.59
CA GLU A 129 -33.27 -27.29 -44.33
C GLU A 129 -33.97 -28.20 -45.35
N SER A 130 -33.54 -28.16 -46.62
CA SER A 130 -34.03 -29.05 -47.68
C SER A 130 -33.61 -30.52 -47.51
N PHE A 131 -32.52 -30.78 -46.77
CA PHE A 131 -32.04 -32.12 -46.42
C PHE A 131 -32.69 -32.74 -45.18
N GLN A 132 -33.61 -32.04 -44.50
CA GLN A 132 -34.47 -32.67 -43.50
C GLN A 132 -35.68 -33.28 -44.23
N PRO A 133 -35.71 -34.60 -44.52
CA PRO A 133 -36.96 -35.22 -44.94
C PRO A 133 -37.96 -35.04 -43.80
N GLU A 134 -39.13 -34.51 -44.14
CA GLU A 134 -40.36 -34.54 -43.35
C GLU A 134 -40.34 -35.61 -42.24
N LYS A 135 -40.10 -35.20 -40.99
CA LYS A 135 -40.62 -35.95 -39.83
C LYS A 135 -42.12 -35.65 -39.73
N VAL A 136 -42.86 -36.17 -40.71
CA VAL A 136 -44.31 -36.23 -40.70
C VAL A 136 -44.71 -37.50 -39.93
N ASP A 137 -45.40 -37.24 -38.81
CA ASP A 137 -46.42 -38.04 -38.13
C ASP A 137 -46.04 -39.40 -37.52
N ILE A 138 -45.51 -39.39 -36.29
CA ILE A 138 -45.57 -40.56 -35.38
C ILE A 138 -46.39 -40.27 -34.10
N ILE A 139 -47.00 -39.07 -33.95
CA ILE A 139 -47.70 -38.71 -32.70
C ILE A 139 -49.12 -39.33 -32.59
N ASP A 140 -49.73 -39.81 -33.68
CA ASP A 140 -51.12 -40.29 -33.66
C ASP A 140 -51.34 -41.75 -33.22
N LYS A 141 -50.36 -42.39 -32.58
CA LYS A 141 -50.53 -43.75 -32.02
C LYS A 141 -50.16 -43.83 -30.55
N ILE A 142 -50.90 -43.10 -29.72
CA ILE A 142 -51.02 -43.42 -28.29
C ILE A 142 -52.42 -44.02 -28.09
N PRO A 143 -52.56 -45.35 -27.85
CA PRO A 143 -53.81 -45.88 -27.36
C PRO A 143 -53.98 -45.43 -25.91
N LEU A 144 -55.04 -44.66 -25.65
CA LEU A 144 -55.56 -44.44 -24.30
C LEU A 144 -55.83 -45.79 -23.64
N LYS A 145 -55.15 -46.05 -22.53
CA LYS A 145 -55.49 -47.12 -21.60
C LYS A 145 -55.42 -46.60 -20.18
#